data_AF-A0A353D8S4-F1
#
_entry.id   AF-A0A353D8S4-F1
#
_cell.length_a   1.000
_cell.length_b   1.000
_cell.length_c   1.000
_cell.angle_alpha   90.00
_cell.angle_beta   90.00
_cell.angle_gamma   90.00
#
_symmetry.space_group_name_H-M   'P 1'
#
loop_
_entity.id
_entity.type
_entity.pdbx_description
1 polymer ?
#
loop_
_entity_poly.entity_id
_entity_poly.type
_entity_poly.pdbx_seq_one_letter_code
_entity_poly.pdbx_strand_id
1 'polypeptide(L)'
;MRRYLPLSAVLRRRFGERVWKIPLDAGFSCPNRDGTLSRAGCAFCNGLGSGTGLAGQGLSLGGQWEFWRVRLARTRKAGRFL
;
A
#
# COMPACT_ATOMS: atom_id res chain seq x y z
N MET A 1 -3.89 -21.05 22.14
CA MET A 1 -4.83 -19.91 22.13
C MET A 1 -4.18 -18.74 21.36
N ARG A 2 -4.83 -18.12 20.37
CA ARG A 2 -4.28 -16.93 19.68
C ARG A 2 -4.74 -15.66 20.39
N ARG A 3 -3.82 -14.87 20.95
CA ARG A 3 -4.10 -13.62 21.68
C ARG A 3 -4.61 -12.48 20.78
N TYR A 4 -4.24 -12.49 19.50
CA TYR A 4 -4.66 -11.48 18.52
C TYR A 4 -5.12 -12.13 17.22
N LEU A 5 -6.11 -11.50 16.57
CA LEU A 5 -6.57 -11.87 15.24
C LEU A 5 -5.85 -11.01 14.18
N PRO A 6 -5.37 -11.62 13.09
CA PRO A 6 -4.86 -10.82 11.98
C PRO A 6 -6.01 -10.03 11.35
N LEU A 7 -5.71 -8.82 10.89
CA LEU A 7 -6.69 -7.94 10.24
C LEU A 7 -7.45 -8.67 9.11
N SER A 8 -6.79 -9.50 8.33
CA SER A 8 -7.43 -10.29 7.27
C SER A 8 -8.50 -11.25 7.77
N ALA A 9 -8.33 -11.84 8.96
CA ALA A 9 -9.35 -12.71 9.56
C ALA A 9 -10.56 -11.89 10.04
N VAL A 10 -10.29 -10.73 10.66
CA VAL A 10 -11.35 -9.80 11.10
C VAL A 10 -12.16 -9.30 9.91
N LEU A 11 -11.50 -8.84 8.85
CA LEU A 11 -12.15 -8.34 7.64
C LEU A 11 -12.94 -9.44 6.94
N ARG A 12 -12.39 -10.66 6.83
CA ARG A 12 -13.12 -11.79 6.23
C ARG A 12 -14.36 -12.17 7.04
N ARG A 13 -14.29 -12.15 8.37
CA ARG A 13 -15.46 -12.37 9.24
C ARG A 13 -16.51 -11.28 9.03
N ARG A 14 -16.10 -10.02 8.88
CA ARG A 14 -17.00 -8.87 8.71
C ARG A 14 -17.67 -8.83 7.34
N PHE A 15 -16.96 -9.17 6.28
CA PHE A 15 -17.41 -8.95 4.89
C PHE A 15 -17.72 -10.24 4.12
N GLY A 16 -17.56 -11.41 4.75
CA GLY A 16 -17.82 -12.72 4.12
C GLY A 16 -16.78 -13.14 3.07
N GLU A 17 -15.84 -12.28 2.72
CA GLU A 17 -14.82 -12.53 1.70
C GLU A 17 -13.48 -11.85 2.02
N ARG A 18 -12.44 -12.16 1.25
CA ARG A 18 -11.12 -11.57 1.44
C ARG A 18 -11.10 -10.12 0.95
N VAL A 19 -10.78 -9.19 1.85
CA VAL A 19 -10.54 -7.78 1.52
C VAL A 19 -9.05 -7.57 1.21
N TRP A 20 -8.77 -6.87 0.12
CA TRP A 20 -7.41 -6.55 -0.35
C TRP A 20 -7.08 -5.07 -0.14
N LYS A 21 -5.87 -4.80 0.33
CA LYS A 21 -5.41 -3.41 0.51
C LYS A 21 -4.96 -2.80 -0.83
N ILE A 22 -5.37 -1.57 -1.10
CA ILE A 22 -4.91 -0.74 -2.21
C ILE A 22 -3.79 0.17 -1.69
N PRO A 23 -2.53 -0.02 -2.10
CA PRO A 23 -1.47 0.89 -1.71
C PRO A 23 -1.60 2.19 -2.50
N LEU A 24 -1.65 3.31 -1.78
CA LEU A 24 -1.68 4.65 -2.36
C LEU A 24 -0.39 5.39 -2.00
N ASP A 25 0.22 5.99 -3.01
CA ASP A 25 1.43 6.77 -2.91
C ASP A 25 1.08 8.25 -3.12
N ALA A 26 1.24 9.05 -2.07
CA ALA A 26 0.94 10.48 -2.10
C ALA A 26 2.12 11.35 -2.56
N GLY A 27 3.24 10.74 -2.97
CA GLY A 27 4.43 11.49 -3.41
C GLY A 27 5.16 12.21 -2.27
N PHE A 28 4.97 11.76 -1.03
CA PHE A 28 5.66 12.35 0.11
C PHE A 28 7.15 12.00 0.09
N SER A 29 7.96 12.99 0.46
CA SER A 29 9.37 12.80 0.75
C SER A 29 9.58 12.27 2.19
N CYS A 30 10.75 11.72 2.46
CA CYS A 30 11.19 11.32 3.79
C CYS A 30 12.41 12.14 4.21
N PRO A 31 12.41 12.78 5.39
CA PRO A 31 13.54 13.62 5.82
C PRO A 31 14.85 12.84 6.00
N ASN A 32 14.78 11.53 6.21
CA ASN A 32 15.94 10.65 6.26
C ASN A 32 16.53 10.32 4.87
N ARG A 33 15.86 10.76 3.79
CA ARG A 33 16.27 10.50 2.40
C ARG A 33 16.49 11.78 1.60
N ASP A 34 15.71 12.83 1.82
CA ASP A 34 15.83 14.08 1.05
C ASP A 34 17.00 14.98 1.47
N GLY A 35 17.72 14.61 2.52
CA GLY A 35 18.85 15.38 3.02
C GLY A 35 18.51 16.37 4.13
N THR A 36 17.24 16.47 4.56
CA THR A 36 16.83 17.30 5.71
C THR A 36 17.45 16.79 7.02
N LEU A 37 17.40 15.48 7.25
CA LEU A 37 18.05 14.81 8.40
C LEU A 37 19.17 13.86 7.95
N SER A 38 18.98 13.19 6.81
CA SER A 38 19.96 12.25 6.24
C SER A 38 19.69 12.03 4.75
N ARG A 39 20.64 11.39 4.07
CA ARG A 39 20.51 10.88 2.69
C ARG A 39 20.53 9.35 2.60
N ALA A 40 20.80 8.65 3.70
CA ALA A 40 20.95 7.19 3.70
C ALA A 40 19.60 6.45 3.70
N GLY A 41 18.56 7.04 4.27
CA GLY A 41 17.31 6.36 4.60
C GLY A 41 17.42 5.47 5.85
N CYS A 42 16.29 4.89 6.27
CA CYS A 42 16.28 3.96 7.39
C CYS A 42 16.85 2.60 6.97
N ALA A 43 17.51 1.88 7.88
CA ALA A 43 18.09 0.56 7.63
C ALA A 43 17.08 -0.50 7.13
N PHE A 44 15.78 -0.29 7.38
CA PHE A 44 14.69 -1.17 6.94
C PHE A 44 13.95 -0.66 5.71
N CYS A 45 14.23 0.55 5.22
CA CYS A 45 13.55 1.08 4.04
C CYS A 45 14.15 0.45 2.77
N ASN A 46 13.29 0.13 1.80
CA ASN A 46 13.76 -0.20 0.45
C ASN A 46 14.42 1.04 -0.22
N GLY A 47 15.13 0.85 -1.34
CA GLY A 47 15.87 1.91 -2.02
C GLY A 47 15.04 3.08 -2.55
N LEU A 48 13.74 2.89 -2.79
CA LEU A 48 12.81 3.92 -3.27
C LEU A 48 12.00 4.57 -2.14
N GLY A 49 12.18 4.13 -0.89
CA GLY A 49 11.23 4.40 0.18
C GLY A 49 9.97 3.53 0.04
N SER A 50 9.14 3.51 1.08
CA SER A 50 7.96 2.61 1.14
C SER A 50 6.82 2.96 0.16
N GLY A 51 7.04 3.86 -0.80
CA GLY A 51 6.08 4.24 -1.83
C GLY A 51 5.94 3.20 -2.95
N THR A 52 4.90 3.34 -3.77
CA THR A 52 4.69 2.48 -4.95
C THR A 52 5.41 3.00 -6.20
N GLY A 53 5.87 4.25 -6.17
CA GLY A 53 6.47 4.95 -7.31
C GLY A 53 5.44 5.50 -8.29
N LEU A 54 4.15 5.19 -8.13
CA LEU A 54 3.09 5.64 -9.04
C LEU A 54 2.86 7.16 -8.96
N ALA A 55 3.11 7.78 -7.81
CA ALA A 55 3.09 9.23 -7.68
C ALA A 55 4.16 9.89 -8.56
N GLY A 56 5.38 9.34 -8.58
CA GLY A 56 6.47 9.80 -9.45
C GLY A 56 6.21 9.56 -10.95
N GLN A 57 5.29 8.66 -11.28
CA GLN A 57 4.80 8.44 -12.65
C GLN A 57 3.63 9.38 -13.03
N GLY A 58 3.24 10.30 -12.13
CA GLY A 58 2.18 11.29 -12.38
C GLY A 58 0.76 10.76 -12.18
N LEU A 59 0.56 9.57 -11.61
CA LEU A 59 -0.78 9.08 -11.32
C LEU A 59 -1.35 9.79 -10.09
N SER A 60 -2.52 10.39 -10.25
CA SER A 60 -3.33 10.89 -9.13
C SER A 60 -3.71 9.75 -8.19
N LEU A 61 -4.04 10.05 -6.92
CA LEU A 61 -4.51 9.03 -5.96
C LEU A 61 -5.70 8.23 -6.49
N GLY A 62 -6.63 8.89 -7.19
CA GLY A 62 -7.74 8.22 -7.87
C GLY A 62 -7.29 7.31 -9.02
N GLY A 63 -6.30 7.74 -9.80
CA GLY A 63 -5.70 6.92 -10.85
C GLY A 63 -4.97 5.68 -10.28
N GLN A 64 -4.26 5.84 -9.16
CA GLN A 64 -3.61 4.74 -8.45
C GLN A 64 -4.63 3.74 -7.89
N TRP A 65 -5.72 4.26 -7.30
CA TRP A 65 -6.83 3.42 -6.83
C TRP A 65 -7.36 2.54 -7.96
N GLU A 66 -7.66 3.14 -9.11
CA GLU A 66 -8.20 2.40 -10.25
C GLU A 66 -7.21 1.39 -10.82
N PHE A 67 -5.94 1.80 -10.97
CA PHE A 67 -4.86 0.92 -11.40
C PHE A 67 -4.77 -0.35 -10.54
N TRP A 68 -4.75 -0.21 -9.21
CA TRP A 68 -4.65 -1.34 -8.30
C TRP A 68 -5.93 -2.16 -8.24
N ARG A 69 -7.09 -1.51 -8.24
CA ARG A 69 -8.40 -2.18 -8.22
C ARG A 69 -8.53 -3.14 -9.40
N VAL A 70 -8.26 -2.66 -10.61
CA VAL A 70 -8.29 -3.48 -11.84
C VAL A 70 -7.25 -4.59 -11.79
N ARG A 71 -6.01 -4.26 -11.40
CA ARG A 71 -4.92 -5.24 -11.34
C ARG A 71 -5.21 -6.37 -10.34
N LEU A 72 -5.70 -6.04 -9.15
CA LEU A 72 -5.98 -7.01 -8.09
C LEU A 72 -7.26 -7.81 -8.38
N ALA A 73 -8.29 -7.18 -8.97
CA ALA A 73 -9.46 -7.91 -9.47
C ALA A 73 -9.02 -9.01 -10.48
N ARG A 74 -8.14 -8.66 -11.42
CA ARG A 74 -7.64 -9.62 -12.42
C ARG A 74 -6.70 -10.70 -11.85
N THR A 75 -5.70 -10.29 -11.08
CA THR A 75 -4.61 -11.19 -10.66
C THR A 75 -4.89 -11.97 -9.38
N ARG A 76 -5.78 -11.44 -8.52
CA ARG A 76 -6.10 -12.03 -7.21
C ARG A 76 -7.58 -12.39 -7.07
N LYS A 77 -8.40 -12.17 -8.11
CA LYS A 77 -9.86 -12.34 -8.07
C LYS A 77 -10.47 -11.59 -6.89
N ALA A 78 -9.95 -10.40 -6.60
CA ALA A 78 -10.36 -9.58 -5.47
C ALA A 78 -11.75 -8.97 -5.74
N GLY A 79 -12.73 -9.29 -4.88
CA GLY A 79 -14.07 -8.70 -4.93
C GLY A 79 -14.24 -7.47 -4.01
N ARG A 80 -13.38 -7.32 -2.99
CA ARG A 80 -13.41 -6.18 -2.05
C ARG A 80 -12.04 -5.61 -1.77
N PHE A 81 -12.03 -4.29 -1.57
CA PHE A 81 -10.85 -3.47 -1.40
C PHE A 81 -10.95 -2.59 -0.16
N LEU A 82 -9.79 -2.24 0.41
CA LEU A 82 -9.59 -1.25 1.47
C LEU A 82 -8.43 -0.34 1.08
#